data_AF-A0A418PPW3-F1
#
_entry.id   AF-A0A418PPW3-F1
#
_cell.length_a   1.000
_cell.length_b   1.000
_cell.length_c   1.000
_cell.angle_alpha   90.00
_cell.angle_beta   90.00
_cell.angle_gamma   90.00
#
_symmetry.space_group_name_H-M   'P 1'
#
loop_
_entity.id
_entity.type
_entity.pdbx_description
1 polymer ?
#
loop_
_entity_poly.entity_id
_entity_poly.type
_entity_poly.pdbx_seq_one_letter_code
_entity_poly.pdbx_strand_id
1 'polypeptide(L)'
;MPRFLRNLLILFFPLLLMVLVNEFSRKQENENYHKNYGLATINPGVKIEEKCSWACHNDTGYCKTHHVKFDSGYFQFTDPLYFGMIAGLQGFGNYGLANIFLLVLFFPLLIYTLFIKSLNIQDEINQLKKS
;
A
#
# COMPACT_ATOMS: atom_id res chain seq x y z
N MET A 1 -22.41 17.92 3.19
CA MET A 1 -22.40 16.59 2.55
C MET A 1 -23.08 15.59 3.47
N PRO A 2 -24.02 14.76 2.99
CA PRO A 2 -24.62 13.69 3.80
C PRO A 2 -23.56 12.76 4.37
N ARG A 3 -23.71 12.33 5.63
CA ARG A 3 -22.75 11.42 6.29
C ARG A 3 -22.47 10.16 5.46
N PHE A 4 -23.51 9.62 4.83
CA PHE A 4 -23.38 8.46 3.94
C PHE A 4 -22.43 8.73 2.76
N LEU A 5 -22.61 9.84 2.05
CA LEU A 5 -21.75 10.21 0.91
C LEU A 5 -20.31 10.48 1.37
N ARG A 6 -20.12 11.18 2.49
CA ARG A 6 -18.81 11.39 3.11
C ARG A 6 -18.10 10.07 3.36
N ASN A 7 -18.80 9.13 3.99
CA ASN A 7 -18.25 7.84 4.40
C ASN A 7 -17.93 6.94 3.20
N LEU A 8 -18.74 6.97 2.13
CA LEU A 8 -18.43 6.28 0.87
C LEU A 8 -17.20 6.86 0.19
N LEU A 9 -17.11 8.19 0.10
CA LEU A 9 -15.96 8.86 -0.51
C LEU A 9 -14.68 8.53 0.26
N ILE A 10 -14.68 8.59 1.59
CA ILE A 10 -13.51 8.22 2.41
C ILE A 10 -13.08 6.77 2.13
N LEU A 11 -14.02 5.84 1.97
CA LEU A 11 -13.72 4.43 1.73
C LEU A 11 -13.13 4.20 0.33
N PHE A 12 -13.77 4.73 -0.70
CA PHE A 12 -13.43 4.38 -2.08
C PHE A 12 -12.43 5.32 -2.74
N PHE A 13 -12.32 6.57 -2.29
CA PHE A 13 -11.44 7.55 -2.91
C PHE A 13 -9.96 7.11 -2.97
N PRO A 14 -9.36 6.56 -1.89
CA PRO A 14 -7.96 6.13 -1.95
C PRO A 14 -7.73 5.00 -2.97
N LEU A 15 -8.69 4.06 -3.08
CA LEU A 15 -8.62 2.96 -4.04
C LEU A 15 -8.73 3.47 -5.48
N LEU A 16 -9.69 4.35 -5.75
CA LEU A 16 -9.88 4.94 -7.08
C LEU A 16 -8.68 5.78 -7.50
N LEU A 17 -8.13 6.57 -6.57
CA LEU A 17 -6.93 7.37 -6.81
C LEU A 17 -5.72 6.48 -7.13
N MET A 18 -5.50 5.41 -6.36
CA MET A 18 -4.42 4.45 -6.60
C MET A 18 -4.54 3.80 -7.99
N VAL A 19 -5.75 3.34 -8.36
CA VAL A 19 -6.01 2.76 -9.68
C VAL A 19 -5.71 3.78 -10.78
N LEU A 20 -6.19 5.01 -10.64
CA LEU A 20 -5.97 6.07 -11.63
C LEU A 20 -4.47 6.35 -11.82
N VAL A 21 -3.72 6.53 -10.73
CA VAL A 21 -2.28 6.78 -10.78
C VAL A 21 -1.55 5.62 -11.44
N ASN A 22 -1.85 4.37 -11.04
CA ASN A 22 -1.22 3.18 -11.61
C ASN A 22 -1.48 3.04 -13.11
N GLU A 23 -2.72 3.26 -13.56
CA GLU A 23 -3.10 3.17 -14.97
C GLU A 23 -2.47 4.30 -15.80
N PHE A 24 -2.38 5.52 -15.22
CA PHE A 24 -1.67 6.63 -15.85
C PHE A 24 -0.18 6.32 -16.00
N SER A 25 0.48 5.87 -14.94
CA SER A 25 1.90 5.48 -14.96
C SER A 25 2.17 4.35 -15.97
N ARG A 26 1.29 3.34 -16.04
CA ARG A 26 1.42 2.23 -17.00
C ARG A 26 1.42 2.71 -18.46
N LYS A 27 0.66 3.76 -18.80
CA LYS A 27 0.60 4.30 -20.17
C LYS A 27 1.85 5.11 -20.54
N GLN A 28 2.60 5.58 -19.56
CA GLN A 28 3.79 6.41 -19.78
C GLN A 28 5.06 5.58 -19.93
N GLU A 29 5.13 4.40 -19.31
CA GLU A 29 6.22 3.43 -19.47
C GLU A 29 6.09 2.70 -20.82
N ASN A 30 6.92 3.05 -21.81
CA ASN A 30 6.88 2.48 -23.17
C ASN A 30 7.93 1.38 -23.43
N GLU A 31 8.82 1.09 -22.47
CA GLU A 31 9.96 0.19 -22.71
C GLU A 31 10.03 -0.97 -21.71
N ASN A 32 10.06 -2.20 -22.23
CA ASN A 32 10.46 -3.43 -21.53
C ASN A 32 9.62 -3.86 -20.32
N TYR A 33 8.29 -3.77 -20.41
CA TYR A 33 7.39 -4.28 -19.36
C TYR A 33 7.64 -5.76 -19.02
N HIS A 34 7.55 -6.10 -17.73
CA HIS A 34 7.48 -7.49 -17.30
C HIS A 34 6.08 -8.06 -17.56
N LYS A 35 5.97 -9.36 -17.80
CA LYS A 35 4.68 -10.07 -17.86
C LYS A 35 4.50 -10.86 -16.58
N ASN A 36 3.48 -10.51 -15.81
CA ASN A 36 3.08 -11.28 -14.64
C ASN A 36 1.65 -11.77 -14.84
N TYR A 37 1.40 -13.08 -14.71
CA TYR A 37 0.12 -13.73 -15.03
C TYR A 37 -0.46 -13.34 -16.42
N GLY A 38 0.41 -13.14 -17.41
CA GLY A 38 0.02 -12.76 -18.78
C GLY A 38 -0.32 -11.27 -18.96
N LEU A 39 -0.32 -10.47 -17.89
CA LEU A 39 -0.60 -9.04 -17.92
C LEU A 39 0.71 -8.24 -17.95
N ALA A 40 0.73 -7.18 -18.75
CA ALA A 40 1.83 -6.23 -18.79
C ALA A 40 1.85 -5.40 -17.50
N THR A 41 2.97 -5.43 -16.79
CA THR A 41 3.16 -4.64 -15.58
C THR A 41 3.71 -3.25 -15.89
N ILE A 42 3.60 -2.33 -14.94
CA ILE A 42 4.13 -0.96 -15.07
C ILE A 42 5.65 -0.96 -15.27
N ASN A 43 6.36 -1.76 -14.47
CA ASN A 43 7.83 -1.77 -14.44
C ASN A 43 8.44 -2.98 -15.17
N PRO A 44 9.72 -2.89 -15.58
CA PRO A 44 10.46 -4.01 -16.16
C PRO A 44 10.82 -5.11 -15.14
N GLY A 45 11.20 -6.27 -15.65
CA GLY A 45 11.61 -7.45 -14.87
C GLY A 45 13.11 -7.54 -14.56
N VAL A 46 13.89 -6.58 -15.06
CA VAL A 46 15.35 -6.55 -14.98
C VAL A 46 15.84 -5.53 -13.95
N LYS A 47 17.04 -5.73 -13.40
CA LYS A 47 17.68 -4.76 -12.50
C LYS A 47 18.07 -3.50 -13.27
N ILE A 48 17.75 -2.33 -12.73
CA ILE A 48 18.05 -1.00 -13.29
C ILE A 48 18.53 -0.14 -12.14
N GLU A 49 19.69 0.52 -12.25
CA GLU A 49 20.29 1.24 -11.12
C GLU A 49 19.61 2.59 -10.84
N GLU A 50 18.99 3.17 -11.86
CA GLU A 50 18.36 4.50 -11.79
C GLU A 50 16.92 4.45 -11.26
N LYS A 51 16.24 3.30 -11.35
CA LYS A 51 14.85 3.15 -10.92
C LYS A 51 14.50 1.74 -10.43
N CYS A 52 13.54 1.67 -9.51
CA CYS A 52 12.99 0.39 -9.05
C CYS A 52 12.32 -0.38 -10.19
N SER A 53 12.45 -1.71 -10.13
CA SER A 53 11.83 -2.64 -11.08
C SER A 53 11.25 -3.86 -10.36
N TRP A 54 10.61 -4.78 -11.08
CA TRP A 54 10.20 -6.06 -10.49
C TRP A 54 11.37 -6.91 -9.98
N ALA A 55 12.57 -6.71 -10.51
CA ALA A 55 13.75 -7.35 -9.95
C ALA A 55 14.01 -6.87 -8.51
N CYS A 56 13.73 -5.59 -8.20
CA CYS A 56 13.83 -5.05 -6.84
C CYS A 56 12.75 -5.61 -5.90
N HIS A 57 11.56 -5.92 -6.42
CA HIS A 57 10.51 -6.59 -5.64
C HIS A 57 10.95 -8.00 -5.22
N ASN A 58 11.60 -8.73 -6.12
CA ASN A 58 12.04 -10.11 -5.88
C ASN A 58 13.40 -10.20 -5.15
N ASP A 59 14.19 -9.13 -5.18
CA ASP A 59 15.49 -9.00 -4.52
C ASP A 59 15.53 -7.70 -3.72
N THR A 60 15.01 -7.77 -2.49
CA THR A 60 15.00 -6.63 -1.56
C THR A 60 16.41 -6.15 -1.24
N GLY A 61 17.42 -7.03 -1.28
CA GLY A 61 18.82 -6.67 -1.06
C GLY A 61 19.32 -5.68 -2.11
N TYR A 62 19.12 -6.01 -3.39
CA TYR A 62 19.47 -5.11 -4.50
C TYR A 62 18.77 -3.75 -4.37
N CYS A 63 17.47 -3.76 -4.04
CA CYS A 63 16.68 -2.55 -3.83
C CYS A 63 17.27 -1.65 -2.73
N LYS A 64 17.59 -2.25 -1.57
CA LYS A 64 18.19 -1.54 -0.44
C LYS A 64 19.54 -0.91 -0.79
N THR A 65 20.38 -1.61 -1.55
CA THR A 65 21.72 -1.12 -1.90
C THR A 65 21.68 0.04 -2.88
N HIS A 66 20.77 0.03 -3.88
CA HIS A 66 20.83 0.98 -5.01
C HIS A 66 19.76 2.08 -4.95
N HIS A 67 18.63 1.85 -4.28
CA HIS A 67 17.48 2.77 -4.35
C HIS A 67 17.10 3.39 -3.01
N VAL A 68 17.48 2.79 -1.88
CA VAL A 68 17.13 3.33 -0.55
C VAL A 68 18.22 4.28 -0.06
N LYS A 69 18.00 5.58 -0.22
CA LYS A 69 18.99 6.63 0.11
C LYS A 69 18.97 7.10 1.56
N PHE A 70 17.84 7.03 2.24
CA PHE A 70 17.64 7.72 3.53
C PHE A 70 17.52 6.78 4.75
N ASP A 71 17.21 5.50 4.54
CA ASP A 71 16.84 4.58 5.62
C ASP A 71 17.94 3.56 5.98
N SER A 72 19.09 3.61 5.30
CA SER A 72 20.11 2.56 5.40
C SER A 72 20.72 2.40 6.80
N GLY A 73 20.82 3.49 7.57
CA GLY A 73 21.29 3.45 8.96
C GLY A 73 20.32 2.78 9.94
N TYR A 74 19.03 2.68 9.58
CA TYR A 74 17.99 2.10 10.43
C TYR A 74 17.64 0.67 10.05
N PHE A 75 18.23 0.10 8.98
CA PHE A 75 17.99 -1.28 8.56
C PHE A 75 18.20 -2.31 9.68
N GLN A 76 19.15 -2.08 10.58
CA GLN A 76 19.35 -2.95 11.75
C GLN A 76 18.10 -3.08 12.65
N PHE A 77 17.21 -2.08 12.63
CA PHE A 77 15.97 -2.05 13.40
C PHE A 77 14.75 -2.36 12.53
N THR A 78 14.71 -1.85 11.30
CA THR A 78 13.57 -2.00 10.40
C THR A 78 13.53 -3.37 9.74
N ASP A 79 14.68 -3.97 9.38
CA ASP A 79 14.74 -5.29 8.75
C ASP A 79 14.16 -6.39 9.66
N PRO A 80 14.54 -6.52 10.95
CA PRO A 80 13.96 -7.56 11.80
C PRO A 80 12.44 -7.45 11.95
N LEU A 81 11.92 -6.23 12.03
CA LEU A 81 10.48 -5.99 12.11
C LEU A 81 9.79 -6.34 10.79
N TYR A 82 10.32 -5.83 9.67
CA TYR A 82 9.79 -6.05 8.34
C TYR A 82 9.78 -7.54 7.95
N PHE A 83 10.92 -8.21 8.06
CA PHE A 83 11.03 -9.64 7.75
C PHE A 83 10.33 -10.51 8.80
N GLY A 84 10.22 -10.06 10.05
CA GLY A 84 9.41 -10.71 11.08
C GLY A 84 7.92 -10.72 10.73
N MET A 85 7.38 -9.61 10.23
CA MET A 85 6.01 -9.55 9.73
C MET A 85 5.80 -10.47 8.53
N ILE A 86 6.74 -10.49 7.58
CA ILE A 86 6.69 -11.40 6.42
C ILE A 86 6.68 -12.85 6.89
N ALA A 87 7.58 -13.22 7.80
CA ALA A 87 7.64 -14.58 8.35
C ALA A 87 6.34 -14.96 9.06
N GLY A 88 5.76 -14.04 9.83
CA GLY A 88 4.45 -14.22 10.46
C GLY A 88 3.34 -14.47 9.43
N LEU A 89 3.31 -13.70 8.35
CA LEU A 89 2.35 -13.88 7.25
C LEU A 89 2.54 -15.21 6.50
N GLN A 90 3.78 -15.64 6.29
CA GLN A 90 4.09 -16.93 5.69
C GLN A 90 3.65 -18.10 6.59
N GLY A 91 3.66 -17.92 7.91
CA GLY A 91 3.17 -18.90 8.89
C GLY A 91 1.69 -19.28 8.75
N PHE A 92 0.87 -18.47 8.06
CA PHE A 92 -0.52 -18.80 7.73
C PHE A 92 -0.67 -19.81 6.57
N GLY A 93 0.44 -20.30 6.00
CA GLY A 93 0.47 -21.29 4.94
C GLY A 93 0.26 -20.71 3.54
N ASN A 94 -0.75 -19.84 3.36
CA ASN A 94 -0.96 -19.11 2.11
C ASN A 94 -0.64 -17.62 2.27
N TYR A 95 0.63 -17.27 2.00
CA TYR A 95 1.15 -15.90 2.10
C TYR A 95 0.35 -14.88 1.28
N GLY A 96 -0.05 -15.23 0.06
CA GLY A 96 -0.84 -14.34 -0.81
C GLY A 96 -2.22 -14.05 -0.23
N LEU A 97 -2.91 -15.09 0.25
CA LEU A 97 -4.22 -14.94 0.87
C LEU A 97 -4.15 -14.17 2.19
N ALA A 98 -3.15 -14.45 3.04
CA ALA A 98 -2.95 -13.74 4.30
C ALA A 98 -2.73 -12.24 4.07
N ASN A 99 -1.94 -11.87 3.06
CA ASN A 99 -1.74 -10.47 2.66
C ASN A 99 -3.05 -9.79 2.24
N ILE A 100 -3.85 -10.44 1.39
CA ILE A 100 -5.14 -9.89 0.96
C ILE A 100 -6.06 -9.70 2.17
N PHE A 101 -6.20 -10.73 3.01
CA PHE A 101 -7.11 -10.67 4.14
C PHE A 101 -6.70 -9.62 5.17
N LEU A 102 -5.42 -9.60 5.57
CA LEU A 102 -4.96 -8.71 6.63
C LEU A 102 -4.71 -7.29 6.13
N LEU A 103 -3.89 -7.13 5.09
CA LEU A 103 -3.38 -5.83 4.67
C LEU A 103 -4.34 -5.09 3.73
N VAL A 104 -5.14 -5.80 2.93
CA VAL A 104 -6.06 -5.17 1.97
C VAL A 104 -7.47 -5.00 2.55
N LEU A 105 -7.93 -5.95 3.37
CA LEU A 105 -9.28 -5.91 3.93
C LEU A 105 -9.30 -5.48 5.39
N PHE A 106 -8.70 -6.28 6.28
CA PHE A 106 -8.87 -6.11 7.73
C PHE A 106 -8.34 -4.76 8.24
N PHE A 107 -7.06 -4.45 8.02
CA PHE A 107 -6.49 -3.19 8.53
C PHE A 107 -7.13 -1.95 7.90
N PRO A 108 -7.34 -1.87 6.57
CA PRO A 108 -8.04 -0.73 5.98
C PRO A 108 -9.46 -0.54 6.51
N LEU A 109 -10.25 -1.62 6.66
CA LEU A 109 -11.59 -1.53 7.23
C LEU A 109 -11.59 -1.14 8.70
N LEU A 110 -10.61 -1.62 9.47
CA LEU A 110 -10.43 -1.22 10.88
C LEU A 110 -10.13 0.27 10.99
N ILE A 111 -9.13 0.76 10.24
CA ILE A 111 -8.76 2.18 10.20
C ILE A 111 -9.95 3.03 9.76
N TYR A 112 -10.64 2.62 8.70
CA TYR A 112 -11.85 3.26 8.22
C TYR A 112 -12.92 3.37 9.32
N THR A 113 -13.21 2.27 10.01
CA THR A 113 -14.22 2.23 11.07
C THR A 113 -13.88 3.17 12.22
N LEU A 114 -12.61 3.16 12.66
CA LEU A 114 -12.13 4.06 13.70
C LEU A 114 -12.18 5.52 13.25
N PHE A 115 -11.81 5.80 12.01
CA PHE A 115 -11.85 7.15 11.45
C PHE A 115 -13.29 7.70 11.36
N ILE A 116 -14.26 6.90 10.91
CA ILE A 116 -15.67 7.31 10.90
C ILE A 116 -16.19 7.55 12.32
N LYS A 117 -15.82 6.70 13.29
CA LYS A 117 -16.16 6.94 14.71
C LYS A 117 -15.60 8.27 15.21
N SER A 118 -14.34 8.56 14.92
CA SER A 118 -13.69 9.82 15.29
C SER A 118 -14.43 11.03 14.70
N LEU A 119 -14.83 10.97 13.42
CA LEU A 119 -15.60 12.04 12.79
C LEU A 119 -16.99 12.23 13.42
N ASN A 120 -17.68 11.15 13.77
CA ASN A 120 -18.99 11.24 14.40
C ASN A 120 -18.92 11.87 15.80
N ILE A 121 -17.91 11.49 16.59
CA ILE A 121 -17.66 12.11 17.92
C ILE A 121 -17.37 13.60 17.75
N GLN A 122 -16.57 13.98 16.76
CA GLN A 122 -16.28 15.39 16.47
C GLN A 122 -17.54 16.17 16.06
N ASP A 123 -18.42 15.56 15.27
CA ASP A 123 -19.71 16.15 14.88
C ASP A 123 -20.57 16.41 16.12
N GLU A 124 -20.65 15.46 17.06
CA GLU A 124 -21.40 15.58 18.32
C GLU A 124 -20.86 16.70 19.21
N ILE A 125 -19.53 16.76 19.41
CA ILE A 125 -18.89 17.85 20.18
C ILE A 125 -19.22 19.21 19.58
N ASN A 126 -19.20 19.32 18.24
CA ASN A 126 -19.50 20.58 17.56
C ASN A 126 -20.97 20.99 17.68
N GLN A 127 -21.89 20.03 17.82
CA GLN A 127 -23.30 20.32 18.08
C GLN A 127 -23.50 20.83 19.51
N LEU A 128 -22.89 20.18 20.50
CA LEU A 128 -22.96 20.59 21.90
C LEU A 128 -22.39 22.00 22.13
N LYS A 129 -21.30 22.37 21.43
CA LYS A 129 -20.72 23.73 21.51
C LYS A 129 -21.59 24.84 20.91
N LYS A 130 -22.57 24.48 20.07
CA LYS A 130 -23.49 25.44 19.42
C LYS A 130 -24.80 25.59 20.19
N SER A 131 -25.09 24.67 21.11
CA SER A 131 -26.20 24.75 22.05
C SER A 131 -25.83 25.60 23.25
#